data_AF-A0A8T3LK22-F1
#
_entry.id   AF-A0A8T3LK22-F1
#
_cell.length_a   1.000
_cell.length_b   1.000
_cell.length_c   1.000
_cell.angle_alpha   90.00
_cell.angle_beta   90.00
_cell.angle_gamma   90.00
#
_symmetry.space_group_name_H-M   'P 1'
#
loop_
_entity.id
_entity.type
_entity.pdbx_description
1 polymer ?
#
loop_
_entity_poly.entity_id
_entity_poly.type
_entity_poly.pdbx_seq_one_letter_code
_entity_poly.pdbx_strand_id
1 'polypeptide(L)'
;DLRGYAPQITGVAQTNAKVTVSQNNRIIYQENVPPGPFAITNLFNTLQGQLDVKVEEEDGQVTQWQVASNSIPYLTRKGQIRYTTAMGKPTSVGGDSLQQPFFWTGEFSWGWLNNVSLYGGSVLTNRDYQSLAAGVGFNLNSLGSLSFDVTRSDAQLHNQDKETGYSYRANYSKRFESTGSQLTFAGYRFSDKNFVTMNEYINDTNHYTNYQNEKESYIVTFNQYLESLRLNTYVSLARNTYWDASS
;
A
#
# COMPACT_ATOMS: atom_id res chain seq x y z
N ASP A 1 -4.82 4.70 15.16
CA ASP A 1 -4.48 5.49 13.96
C ASP A 1 -3.01 5.83 13.82
N LEU A 2 -2.27 4.95 13.15
CA LEU A 2 -1.03 5.29 12.46
C LEU A 2 -1.42 6.00 11.17
N ARG A 3 -1.42 7.35 11.18
CA ARG A 3 -1.85 8.25 10.09
C ARG A 3 -1.61 7.62 8.71
N GLY A 4 -2.66 7.14 8.06
CA GLY A 4 -2.59 6.69 6.68
C GLY A 4 -2.74 7.88 5.73
N TYR A 5 -2.16 7.73 4.55
CA TYR A 5 -2.36 8.62 3.42
C TYR A 5 -3.42 7.98 2.53
N ALA A 6 -4.44 8.76 2.15
CA ALA A 6 -5.37 8.36 1.10
C ALA A 6 -4.90 9.01 -0.21
N PRO A 7 -4.57 8.22 -1.26
CA PRO A 7 -4.20 8.77 -2.55
C PRO A 7 -5.39 9.47 -3.19
N GLN A 8 -5.13 10.59 -3.85
CA GLN A 8 -6.10 11.20 -4.75
C GLN A 8 -6.17 10.37 -6.03
N ILE A 9 -7.36 9.86 -6.36
CA ILE A 9 -7.59 9.14 -7.62
C ILE A 9 -8.04 10.16 -8.67
N THR A 10 -7.30 10.27 -9.77
CA THR A 10 -7.65 11.15 -10.89
C THR A 10 -7.82 10.34 -12.15
N GLY A 11 -8.77 10.74 -13.00
CA GLY A 11 -9.02 10.11 -14.30
C GLY A 11 -9.79 11.05 -15.22
N VAL A 12 -10.09 10.58 -16.43
CA VAL A 12 -10.94 11.29 -17.39
C VAL A 12 -12.05 10.33 -17.81
N ALA A 13 -13.30 10.76 -17.67
CA ALA A 13 -14.47 10.06 -18.19
C ALA A 13 -14.86 10.64 -19.54
N GLN A 14 -15.18 9.78 -20.51
CA GLN A 14 -15.62 10.22 -21.84
C GLN A 14 -17.11 10.58 -21.87
N THR A 15 -17.91 9.91 -21.03
CA THR A 15 -19.36 10.05 -20.90
C THR A 15 -19.74 10.20 -19.42
N ASN A 16 -21.03 10.10 -19.09
CA ASN A 16 -21.43 9.92 -17.70
C ASN A 16 -20.94 8.54 -17.25
N ALA A 17 -19.95 8.50 -16.38
CA ALA A 17 -19.30 7.26 -16.00
C ALA A 17 -19.56 6.92 -14.53
N LYS A 18 -19.68 5.63 -14.24
CA LYS A 18 -19.69 5.11 -12.89
C LYS A 18 -18.27 4.74 -12.49
N VAL A 19 -17.70 5.48 -11.54
CA VAL A 19 -16.38 5.20 -10.98
C VAL A 19 -16.52 4.34 -9.74
N THR A 20 -15.89 3.17 -9.75
CA THR A 20 -15.86 2.22 -8.64
C THR A 20 -14.41 2.03 -8.20
N VAL A 21 -14.14 2.30 -6.94
CA VAL A 21 -12.84 2.02 -6.31
C VAL A 21 -13.03 0.82 -5.40
N SER A 22 -12.20 -0.19 -5.60
CA SER A 22 -12.20 -1.40 -4.80
C SER A 22 -10.81 -1.73 -4.28
N GLN A 23 -10.76 -2.46 -3.19
CA GLN A 23 -9.53 -3.01 -2.63
C GLN A 23 -9.81 -4.45 -2.24
N ASN A 24 -9.01 -5.39 -2.74
CA ASN A 24 -9.23 -6.83 -2.55
C ASN A 24 -10.70 -7.20 -2.86
N ASN A 25 -11.19 -6.82 -4.05
CA ASN A 25 -12.58 -6.99 -4.53
C ASN A 25 -13.70 -6.44 -3.63
N ARG A 26 -13.39 -5.70 -2.57
CA ARG A 26 -14.37 -4.99 -1.75
C ARG A 26 -14.51 -3.57 -2.27
N ILE A 27 -15.72 -3.17 -2.65
CA ILE A 27 -16.00 -1.79 -3.05
C ILE A 27 -15.83 -0.89 -1.82
N ILE A 28 -14.91 0.06 -1.92
CA ILE A 28 -14.63 1.05 -0.86
C ILE A 28 -15.20 2.43 -1.19
N TYR A 29 -15.38 2.73 -2.48
CA TYR A 29 -15.96 3.97 -2.96
C TYR A 29 -16.68 3.73 -4.28
N GLN A 30 -17.81 4.39 -4.48
CA GLN A 30 -18.55 4.33 -5.74
C GLN A 30 -19.31 5.64 -5.95
N GLU A 31 -19.12 6.28 -7.10
CA GLU A 31 -19.77 7.54 -7.46
C GLU A 31 -19.96 7.63 -8.97
N ASN A 32 -21.01 8.35 -9.40
CA ASN A 32 -21.21 8.70 -10.81
C ASN A 32 -20.57 10.06 -11.09
N VAL A 33 -19.73 10.14 -12.11
CA VAL A 33 -19.04 11.37 -12.52
C VAL A 33 -19.55 11.85 -13.88
N PRO A 34 -19.64 13.18 -14.10
CA PRO A 34 -19.96 13.72 -15.41
C PRO A 34 -18.80 13.53 -16.40
N PRO A 35 -19.04 13.70 -17.71
CA PRO A 35 -17.98 13.67 -18.73
C PRO A 35 -16.89 14.71 -18.42
N GLY A 36 -15.63 14.29 -18.52
CA GLY A 36 -14.45 15.12 -18.31
C GLY A 36 -13.51 14.61 -17.20
N PRO A 37 -12.51 15.43 -16.83
CA PRO A 37 -11.58 15.11 -15.75
C PRO A 37 -12.30 15.05 -14.40
N PHE A 38 -12.02 14.00 -13.62
CA PHE A 38 -12.52 13.86 -12.26
C PHE A 38 -11.39 13.61 -11.27
N ALA A 39 -11.64 13.96 -10.01
CA ALA A 39 -10.72 13.74 -8.90
C ALA A 39 -11.49 13.28 -7.66
N ILE A 40 -11.18 12.08 -7.18
CA ILE A 40 -11.73 11.53 -5.93
C ILE A 40 -10.70 11.78 -4.84
N THR A 41 -11.05 12.66 -3.90
CA THR A 41 -10.22 13.03 -2.73
C THR A 41 -10.73 12.42 -1.42
N ASN A 42 -11.96 11.90 -1.42
CA ASN A 42 -12.68 11.52 -0.20
C ASN A 42 -12.59 10.01 0.09
N LEU A 43 -11.39 9.45 -0.06
CA LEU A 43 -11.12 8.08 0.36
C LEU A 43 -10.79 8.04 1.85
N PHE A 44 -11.17 6.98 2.55
CA PHE A 44 -10.85 6.83 3.97
C PHE A 44 -9.33 6.76 4.20
N ASN A 45 -8.83 7.50 5.19
CA ASN A 45 -7.40 7.67 5.51
C ASN A 45 -6.71 6.41 6.08
N THR A 46 -7.33 5.23 6.01
CA THR A 46 -6.76 3.96 6.52
C THR A 46 -6.41 2.99 5.41
N LEU A 47 -6.59 3.35 4.14
CA LEU A 47 -6.32 2.48 3.01
C LEU A 47 -4.81 2.29 2.82
N GLN A 48 -4.35 1.05 2.85
CA GLN A 48 -2.96 0.67 2.55
C GLN A 48 -2.96 -0.39 1.45
N GLY A 49 -1.97 -0.37 0.56
CA GLY A 49 -1.85 -1.31 -0.54
C GLY A 49 -2.43 -0.78 -1.85
N GLN A 50 -2.73 -1.66 -2.80
CA GLN A 50 -3.24 -1.27 -4.11
C GLN A 50 -4.77 -1.08 -4.08
N LEU A 51 -5.24 -0.11 -4.85
CA LEU A 51 -6.64 0.20 -5.10
C LEU A 51 -6.94 -0.05 -6.57
N ASP A 52 -7.92 -0.90 -6.85
CA ASP A 52 -8.41 -1.14 -8.20
C ASP A 52 -9.49 -0.12 -8.54
N VAL A 53 -9.24 0.69 -9.56
CA VAL A 53 -10.16 1.71 -10.07
C VAL A 53 -10.78 1.18 -11.35
N LYS A 54 -12.11 1.13 -11.37
CA LYS A 54 -12.92 0.77 -12.55
C LYS A 54 -13.80 1.96 -12.92
N VAL A 55 -13.72 2.41 -14.16
CA VAL A 55 -14.59 3.43 -14.75
C VAL A 55 -15.44 2.74 -15.81
N GLU A 56 -16.75 2.73 -15.59
CA GLU A 56 -17.74 2.16 -16.51
C GLU A 56 -18.51 3.31 -17.16
N GLU A 57 -18.30 3.50 -18.45
CA GLU A 57 -18.91 4.54 -19.28
C GLU A 57 -20.36 4.17 -19.66
N GLU A 58 -21.15 5.16 -20.06
CA GLU A 58 -22.56 4.97 -20.46
C GLU A 58 -22.72 4.10 -21.72
N ASP A 59 -21.68 4.07 -22.57
CA ASP A 59 -21.61 3.21 -23.76
C ASP A 59 -21.19 1.77 -23.45
N GLY A 60 -20.95 1.44 -22.17
CA GLY A 60 -20.52 0.14 -21.69
C GLY A 60 -19.01 -0.10 -21.75
N GLN A 61 -18.20 0.87 -22.20
CA GLN A 61 -16.76 0.75 -22.13
C GLN A 61 -16.28 0.78 -20.68
N VAL A 62 -15.35 -0.13 -20.35
CA VAL A 62 -14.77 -0.23 -19.01
C VAL A 62 -13.28 0.04 -19.10
N THR A 63 -12.83 1.06 -18.39
CA THR A 63 -11.41 1.33 -18.18
C THR A 63 -11.04 0.96 -16.75
N GLN A 64 -9.97 0.20 -16.58
CA GLN A 64 -9.49 -0.23 -15.27
C GLN A 64 -7.99 0.05 -15.09
N TRP A 65 -7.61 0.52 -13.92
CA TRP A 65 -6.21 0.72 -13.55
C TRP A 65 -6.03 0.63 -12.04
N GLN A 66 -4.78 0.46 -11.61
CA GLN A 66 -4.43 0.37 -10.19
C GLN A 66 -3.77 1.65 -9.71
N VAL A 67 -4.16 2.08 -8.51
CA VAL A 67 -3.56 3.20 -7.78
C VAL A 67 -2.98 2.66 -6.49
N ALA A 68 -1.68 2.89 -6.26
CA ALA A 68 -1.07 2.47 -5.02
C ALA A 68 -1.33 3.47 -3.88
N SER A 69 -1.81 2.97 -2.75
CA SER A 69 -1.96 3.68 -1.48
C SER A 69 -0.84 3.26 -0.53
N ASN A 70 0.26 3.99 -0.51
CA ASN A 70 1.38 3.68 0.39
C ASN A 70 1.29 4.48 1.70
N SER A 71 1.67 3.82 2.79
CA SER A 71 1.78 4.46 4.10
C SER A 71 2.97 5.40 4.15
N ILE A 72 2.74 6.59 4.72
CA ILE A 72 3.80 7.55 5.03
C ILE A 72 4.79 6.89 6.01
N PRO A 73 6.10 7.19 5.92
CA PRO A 73 7.10 6.75 6.88
C PRO A 73 6.59 6.80 8.34
N TYR A 74 6.78 5.71 9.07
CA TYR A 74 6.42 5.58 10.50
C TYR A 74 7.29 6.49 11.38
N LEU A 75 7.05 7.79 11.32
CA LEU A 75 7.68 8.78 12.18
C LEU A 75 6.87 8.96 13.45
N THR A 76 7.55 8.77 14.58
CA THR A 76 7.00 8.90 15.93
C THR A 76 7.81 9.95 16.68
N ARG A 77 7.15 10.82 17.45
CA ARG A 77 7.83 11.87 18.20
C ARG A 77 8.75 11.27 19.26
N LYS A 78 9.86 11.94 19.57
CA LYS A 78 10.81 11.48 20.59
C LYS A 78 10.11 11.10 21.89
N GLY A 79 10.44 9.92 22.41
CA GLY A 79 9.89 9.37 23.65
C GLY A 79 8.48 8.80 23.54
N GLN A 80 7.80 8.97 22.40
CA GLN A 80 6.51 8.33 22.16
C GLN A 80 6.69 6.93 21.59
N ILE A 81 5.78 6.05 22.00
CA ILE A 81 5.63 4.71 21.44
C ILE A 81 4.21 4.60 20.91
N ARG A 82 4.08 4.11 19.68
CA ARG A 82 2.80 3.77 19.05
C ARG A 82 2.84 2.27 18.80
N TYR A 83 1.74 1.58 19.10
CA TYR A 83 1.63 0.16 18.86
C TYR A 83 0.22 -0.18 18.39
N THR A 84 0.13 -1.18 17.54
CA THR A 84 -1.13 -1.80 17.12
C THR A 84 -0.97 -3.29 17.28
N THR A 85 -2.00 -3.97 17.78
CA THR A 85 -2.03 -5.43 17.78
C THR A 85 -3.43 -5.88 17.40
N ALA A 86 -3.51 -6.98 16.67
CA ALA A 86 -4.76 -7.61 16.29
C ALA A 86 -4.62 -9.13 16.36
N MET A 87 -5.72 -9.82 16.60
CA MET A 87 -5.77 -11.28 16.53
C MET A 87 -7.14 -11.73 16.06
N GLY A 88 -7.20 -12.81 15.29
CA GLY A 88 -8.46 -13.28 14.75
C GLY A 88 -8.27 -14.21 13.56
N LYS A 89 -9.32 -14.33 12.76
CA LYS A 89 -9.30 -15.10 11.51
C LYS A 89 -9.54 -14.15 10.33
N PRO A 90 -8.87 -14.36 9.19
CA PRO A 90 -9.14 -13.58 7.99
C PRO A 90 -10.56 -13.87 7.49
N THR A 91 -11.16 -12.91 6.80
CA THR A 91 -12.43 -13.08 6.08
C THR A 91 -12.13 -13.28 4.59
N SER A 92 -12.99 -14.00 3.89
CA SER A 92 -12.85 -14.17 2.43
C SER A 92 -12.98 -12.83 1.71
N VAL A 93 -12.28 -12.74 0.58
CA VAL A 93 -12.42 -11.63 -0.35
C VAL A 93 -13.84 -11.65 -0.93
N GLY A 94 -14.66 -10.65 -0.57
CA GLY A 94 -16.04 -10.50 -1.07
C GLY A 94 -17.11 -11.30 -0.33
N GLY A 95 -16.83 -11.88 0.85
CA GLY A 95 -17.82 -12.58 1.66
C GLY A 95 -17.51 -12.56 3.16
N ASP A 96 -18.44 -13.09 3.96
CA ASP A 96 -18.34 -13.14 5.43
C ASP A 96 -17.77 -14.46 5.96
N SER A 97 -17.29 -15.35 5.07
CA SER A 97 -16.76 -16.64 5.48
C SER A 97 -15.39 -16.49 6.14
N LEU A 98 -15.27 -16.98 7.37
CA LEU A 98 -14.00 -17.04 8.09
C LEU A 98 -13.04 -18.01 7.40
N GLN A 99 -11.87 -17.52 7.04
CA GLN A 99 -10.79 -18.27 6.42
C GLN A 99 -9.81 -18.78 7.50
N GLN A 100 -9.01 -19.77 7.14
CA GLN A 100 -7.85 -20.18 7.94
C GLN A 100 -6.60 -19.45 7.43
N PRO A 101 -5.55 -19.27 8.26
CA PRO A 101 -5.40 -19.66 9.66
C PRO A 101 -5.89 -18.58 10.66
N PHE A 102 -5.91 -18.90 11.96
CA PHE A 102 -5.93 -17.85 12.99
C PHE A 102 -4.58 -17.12 12.97
N PHE A 103 -4.60 -15.79 13.09
CA PHE A 103 -3.41 -14.96 13.09
C PHE A 103 -3.34 -14.05 14.31
N TRP A 104 -2.12 -13.64 14.64
CA TRP A 104 -1.81 -12.52 15.52
C TRP A 104 -0.87 -11.57 14.78
N THR A 105 -1.16 -10.28 14.82
CA THR A 105 -0.26 -9.23 14.35
C THR A 105 0.09 -8.29 15.49
N GLY A 106 1.32 -7.81 15.45
CA GLY A 106 1.81 -6.75 16.32
C GLY A 106 2.72 -5.84 15.53
N GLU A 107 2.54 -4.54 15.66
CA GLU A 107 3.44 -3.54 15.11
C GLU A 107 3.69 -2.47 16.17
N PHE A 108 4.89 -1.91 16.16
CA PHE A 108 5.24 -0.81 17.04
C PHE A 108 6.18 0.18 16.34
N SER A 109 6.14 1.43 16.80
CA SER A 109 7.03 2.50 16.38
C SER A 109 7.43 3.31 17.60
N TRP A 110 8.74 3.54 17.75
CA TRP A 110 9.34 4.27 18.86
C TRP A 110 10.14 5.45 18.34
N GLY A 111 9.82 6.66 18.80
CA GLY A 111 10.64 7.85 18.56
C GLY A 111 11.91 7.81 19.42
N TRP A 112 12.97 7.18 18.92
CA TRP A 112 14.23 7.01 19.64
C TRP A 112 14.95 8.34 19.84
N LEU A 113 15.11 9.12 18.76
CA LEU A 113 15.74 10.44 18.78
C LEU A 113 14.78 11.50 18.21
N ASN A 114 15.16 12.78 18.27
CA ASN A 114 14.34 13.89 17.73
C ASN A 114 14.00 13.71 16.24
N ASN A 115 14.89 13.07 15.49
CA ASN A 115 14.82 12.87 14.05
C ASN A 115 14.88 11.40 13.63
N VAL A 116 14.90 10.45 14.58
CA VAL A 116 15.00 9.02 14.29
C VAL A 116 13.88 8.27 14.99
N SER A 117 13.13 7.50 14.21
CA SER A 117 12.12 6.56 14.68
C SER A 117 12.55 5.14 14.32
N LEU A 118 12.41 4.21 15.26
CA LEU A 118 12.56 2.78 15.00
C LEU A 118 11.16 2.19 14.90
N TYR A 119 10.94 1.26 13.99
CA TYR A 119 9.68 0.54 13.93
C TYR A 119 9.91 -0.92 13.60
N GLY A 120 8.96 -1.75 13.98
CA GLY A 120 9.00 -3.16 13.71
C GLY A 120 7.62 -3.77 13.83
N GLY A 121 7.49 -4.99 13.32
CA GLY A 121 6.24 -5.70 13.39
C GLY A 121 6.44 -7.19 13.18
N SER A 122 5.41 -7.93 13.52
CA SER A 122 5.37 -9.37 13.42
C SER A 122 3.97 -9.82 13.05
N VAL A 123 3.90 -10.81 12.17
CA VAL A 123 2.68 -11.55 11.85
C VAL A 123 2.96 -13.01 12.13
N LEU A 124 2.16 -13.62 12.97
CA LEU A 124 2.25 -15.03 13.34
C LEU A 124 0.91 -15.70 13.08
N THR A 125 0.93 -16.94 12.66
CA THR A 125 -0.27 -17.75 12.49
C THR A 125 -0.23 -18.98 13.38
N ASN A 126 -1.37 -19.59 13.64
CA ASN A 126 -1.43 -20.88 14.32
C ASN A 126 -1.03 -22.07 13.42
N ARG A 127 -0.37 -21.77 12.29
CA ARG A 127 0.22 -22.68 11.32
C ARG A 127 1.63 -22.20 11.03
N ASP A 128 2.19 -22.60 9.89
CA ASP A 128 3.58 -22.38 9.54
C ASP A 128 3.79 -21.11 8.71
N TYR A 129 3.14 -20.00 9.09
CA TYR A 129 3.46 -18.66 8.58
C TYR A 129 3.92 -17.74 9.70
N GLN A 130 5.11 -17.17 9.51
CA GLN A 130 5.68 -16.15 10.35
C GLN A 130 6.32 -15.04 9.50
N SER A 131 6.15 -13.79 9.90
CA SER A 131 6.83 -12.66 9.31
C SER A 131 7.32 -11.71 10.38
N LEU A 132 8.52 -11.18 10.19
CA LEU A 132 9.17 -10.22 11.08
C LEU A 132 9.70 -9.05 10.26
N ALA A 133 9.33 -7.84 10.64
CA ALA A 133 9.75 -6.59 10.01
C ALA A 133 10.52 -5.73 11.00
N ALA A 134 11.58 -5.09 10.52
CA ALA A 134 12.33 -4.09 11.27
C ALA A 134 12.73 -2.95 10.34
N GLY A 135 12.62 -1.71 10.84
CA GLY A 135 12.89 -0.53 10.05
C GLY A 135 13.27 0.69 10.87
N VAL A 136 13.79 1.68 10.14
CA VAL A 136 14.21 2.98 10.66
C VAL A 136 13.62 4.08 9.79
N GLY A 137 13.13 5.12 10.44
CA GLY A 137 12.62 6.34 9.82
C GLY A 137 13.46 7.54 10.26
N PHE A 138 13.83 8.37 9.31
CA PHE A 138 14.53 9.63 9.51
C PHE A 138 13.62 10.80 9.14
N ASN A 139 13.50 11.76 10.06
CA ASN A 139 12.95 13.06 9.76
C ASN A 139 14.09 14.01 9.42
N LEU A 140 14.20 14.39 8.15
CA LEU A 140 15.26 15.27 7.63
C LEU A 140 14.81 16.74 7.62
N ASN A 141 13.76 17.09 8.36
CA ASN A 141 13.18 18.43 8.45
C ASN A 141 12.83 19.01 7.06
N SER A 142 13.54 20.04 6.60
CA SER A 142 13.31 20.71 5.31
C SER A 142 13.58 19.81 4.10
N LEU A 143 14.32 18.71 4.27
CA LEU A 143 14.56 17.73 3.22
C LEU A 143 13.47 16.65 3.16
N GLY A 144 12.50 16.65 4.07
CA GLY A 144 11.40 15.67 4.11
C GLY A 144 11.66 14.51 5.08
N SER A 145 11.11 13.34 4.77
CA SER A 145 11.23 12.11 5.55
C SER A 145 11.70 10.95 4.69
N LEU A 146 12.51 10.08 5.29
CA LEU A 146 13.03 8.86 4.67
C LEU A 146 12.73 7.68 5.61
N SER A 147 12.38 6.52 5.08
CA SER A 147 12.36 5.28 5.85
C SER A 147 12.91 4.12 5.07
N PHE A 148 13.50 3.17 5.79
CA PHE A 148 13.96 1.91 5.26
C PHE A 148 13.53 0.78 6.18
N ASP A 149 13.00 -0.30 5.62
CA ASP A 149 12.69 -1.52 6.35
C ASP A 149 13.04 -2.78 5.58
N VAL A 150 13.31 -3.83 6.36
CA VAL A 150 13.45 -5.20 5.89
C VAL A 150 12.39 -6.05 6.58
N THR A 151 11.71 -6.87 5.79
CA THR A 151 10.73 -7.85 6.26
C THR A 151 11.20 -9.23 5.84
N ARG A 152 11.34 -10.14 6.79
CA ARG A 152 11.53 -11.57 6.55
C ARG A 152 10.18 -12.26 6.63
N SER A 153 9.93 -13.22 5.76
CA SER A 153 8.86 -14.19 5.92
C SER A 153 9.39 -15.61 5.84
N ASP A 154 8.81 -16.50 6.65
CA ASP A 154 8.96 -17.94 6.53
C ASP A 154 7.55 -18.53 6.43
N ALA A 155 7.27 -19.26 5.35
CA ALA A 155 5.93 -19.75 5.01
C ALA A 155 5.97 -21.19 4.48
N GLN A 156 5.17 -22.09 5.04
CA GLN A 156 4.93 -23.42 4.47
C GLN A 156 3.71 -23.39 3.55
N LEU A 157 3.92 -23.35 2.24
CA LEU A 157 2.85 -23.38 1.24
C LEU A 157 2.34 -24.82 1.03
N HIS A 158 1.11 -24.95 0.56
CA HIS A 158 0.47 -26.25 0.33
C HIS A 158 1.20 -27.02 -0.78
N ASN A 159 1.59 -28.26 -0.50
CA ASN A 159 2.35 -29.12 -1.42
C ASN A 159 3.68 -28.54 -1.93
N GLN A 160 4.24 -27.55 -1.24
CA GLN A 160 5.57 -26.99 -1.52
C GLN A 160 6.45 -27.09 -0.27
N ASP A 161 7.75 -26.87 -0.44
CA ASP A 161 8.69 -26.78 0.67
C ASP A 161 8.49 -25.46 1.45
N LYS A 162 9.13 -25.39 2.62
CA LYS A 162 9.14 -24.15 3.40
C LYS A 162 9.88 -23.05 2.63
N GLU A 163 9.17 -22.00 2.26
CA GLU A 163 9.74 -20.83 1.61
C GLU A 163 10.22 -19.82 2.65
N THR A 164 11.37 -19.21 2.40
CA THR A 164 11.93 -18.15 3.22
C THR A 164 12.46 -17.05 2.31
N GLY A 165 12.00 -15.82 2.51
CA GLY A 165 12.41 -14.70 1.69
C GLY A 165 12.44 -13.38 2.44
N TYR A 166 13.03 -12.38 1.79
CA TYR A 166 13.15 -11.02 2.31
C TYR A 166 12.49 -10.02 1.36
N SER A 167 11.95 -8.96 1.96
CA SER A 167 11.43 -7.80 1.25
C SER A 167 12.06 -6.55 1.84
N TYR A 168 12.58 -5.70 0.98
CA TYR A 168 13.25 -4.46 1.32
C TYR A 168 12.42 -3.30 0.81
N ARG A 169 12.19 -2.30 1.65
CA ARG A 169 11.40 -1.13 1.29
C ARG A 169 12.13 0.14 1.66
N ALA A 170 12.18 1.08 0.73
CA ALA A 170 12.65 2.43 0.93
C ALA A 170 11.55 3.42 0.54
N ASN A 171 11.20 4.34 1.45
CA ASN A 171 10.19 5.36 1.20
C ASN A 171 10.76 6.75 1.47
N TYR A 172 10.47 7.69 0.58
CA TYR A 172 10.80 9.09 0.74
C TYR A 172 9.56 9.96 0.52
N SER A 173 9.38 10.97 1.37
CA SER A 173 8.26 11.92 1.27
C SER A 173 8.74 13.33 1.58
N LYS A 174 8.35 14.32 0.77
CA LYS A 174 8.72 15.72 1.00
C LYS A 174 7.56 16.66 0.70
N ARG A 175 7.15 17.41 1.73
CA ARG A 175 6.18 18.50 1.58
C ARG A 175 6.92 19.83 1.45
N PHE A 176 6.63 20.59 0.40
CA PHE A 176 7.17 21.93 0.18
C PHE A 176 6.14 22.97 0.63
N GLU A 177 6.25 23.41 1.88
CA GLU A 177 5.32 24.40 2.44
C GLU A 177 5.44 25.77 1.77
N SER A 178 6.62 26.15 1.29
CA SER A 178 6.91 27.48 0.70
C SER A 178 6.22 27.72 -0.65
N THR A 179 5.85 26.67 -1.38
CA THR A 179 5.22 26.77 -2.71
C THR A 179 3.82 26.13 -2.73
N GLY A 180 3.31 25.70 -1.57
CA GLY A 180 2.10 24.88 -1.48
C GLY A 180 2.19 23.56 -2.25
N SER A 181 3.40 23.14 -2.67
CA SER A 181 3.64 21.96 -3.49
C SER A 181 3.93 20.75 -2.61
N GLN A 182 3.51 19.56 -3.02
CA GLN A 182 3.72 18.32 -2.27
C GLN A 182 4.32 17.24 -3.18
N LEU A 183 5.62 16.96 -3.01
CA LEU A 183 6.18 15.69 -3.49
C LEU A 183 5.78 14.63 -2.49
N THR A 184 4.59 14.07 -2.71
CA THR A 184 3.94 13.25 -1.70
C THR A 184 4.73 12.00 -1.39
N PHE A 185 5.27 11.30 -2.41
CA PHE A 185 5.85 9.98 -2.16
C PHE A 185 6.72 9.46 -3.31
N ALA A 186 7.90 8.94 -2.99
CA ALA A 186 8.68 8.04 -3.83
C ALA A 186 9.02 6.78 -3.02
N GLY A 187 8.44 5.65 -3.40
CA GLY A 187 8.64 4.37 -2.73
C GLY A 187 9.22 3.34 -3.69
N TYR A 188 10.18 2.58 -3.20
CA TYR A 188 10.75 1.42 -3.85
C TYR A 188 10.63 0.22 -2.93
N ARG A 189 10.12 -0.89 -3.46
CA ARG A 189 10.09 -2.17 -2.79
C ARG A 189 10.71 -3.22 -3.69
N PHE A 190 11.59 -4.05 -3.13
CA PHE A 190 12.11 -5.25 -3.74
C PHE A 190 11.76 -6.44 -2.86
N SER A 191 11.26 -7.53 -3.45
CA SER A 191 10.99 -8.77 -2.74
C SER A 191 11.66 -9.94 -3.45
N ASP A 192 12.34 -10.77 -2.67
CA ASP A 192 12.92 -12.02 -3.15
C ASP A 192 11.83 -12.94 -3.69
N LYS A 193 12.19 -13.84 -4.62
CA LYS A 193 11.24 -14.78 -5.22
C LYS A 193 10.50 -15.65 -4.20
N ASN A 194 11.16 -15.95 -3.08
CA ASN A 194 10.67 -16.82 -2.01
C ASN A 194 9.98 -16.02 -0.89
N PHE A 195 9.86 -14.69 -1.04
CA PHE A 195 9.16 -13.87 -0.06
C PHE A 195 7.65 -14.02 -0.25
N VAL A 196 6.99 -14.53 0.79
CA VAL A 196 5.54 -14.73 0.80
C VAL A 196 4.88 -13.74 1.77
N THR A 197 3.90 -12.99 1.29
CA THR A 197 3.02 -12.13 2.10
C THR A 197 1.94 -12.95 2.80
N MET A 198 1.37 -12.39 3.89
CA MET A 198 0.25 -13.04 4.59
C MET A 198 -0.95 -13.27 3.66
N ASN A 199 -1.21 -12.34 2.72
CA ASN A 199 -2.30 -12.50 1.76
C ASN A 199 -2.06 -13.65 0.79
N GLU A 200 -0.84 -13.78 0.26
CA GLU A 200 -0.46 -14.92 -0.59
C GLU A 200 -0.59 -16.24 0.18
N TYR A 201 -0.14 -16.28 1.44
CA TYR A 201 -0.27 -17.45 2.30
C TYR A 201 -1.72 -17.85 2.59
N ILE A 202 -2.59 -16.86 2.88
CA ILE A 202 -4.04 -17.11 3.05
C ILE A 202 -4.62 -17.63 1.75
N ASN A 203 -4.27 -17.04 0.61
CA ASN A 203 -4.79 -17.44 -0.69
C ASN A 203 -4.41 -18.90 -1.00
N ASP A 204 -3.14 -19.25 -0.82
CA ASP A 204 -2.64 -20.62 -0.98
C ASP A 204 -3.32 -21.60 -0.02
N THR A 205 -3.40 -21.27 1.28
CA THR A 205 -4.06 -22.09 2.30
C THR A 205 -5.52 -22.40 1.97
N ASN A 206 -6.22 -21.46 1.33
CA ASN A 206 -7.63 -21.57 0.97
C ASN A 206 -7.84 -21.93 -0.52
N HIS A 207 -6.78 -22.42 -1.20
CA HIS A 207 -6.80 -22.96 -2.56
C HIS A 207 -7.23 -21.97 -3.65
N TYR A 208 -6.93 -20.68 -3.45
CA TYR A 208 -7.12 -19.67 -4.49
C TYR A 208 -5.92 -19.67 -5.44
N THR A 209 -6.18 -19.87 -6.74
CA THR A 209 -5.18 -20.31 -7.73
C THR A 209 -4.39 -19.20 -8.44
N ASN A 210 -4.50 -17.94 -8.02
CA ASN A 210 -3.79 -16.83 -8.68
C ASN A 210 -3.09 -15.95 -7.66
N TYR A 211 -1.78 -16.15 -7.50
CA TYR A 211 -0.90 -15.12 -6.97
C TYR A 211 0.36 -15.04 -7.84
N GLN A 212 0.83 -13.81 -8.07
CA GLN A 212 2.05 -13.54 -8.81
C GLN A 212 3.03 -12.93 -7.82
N ASN A 213 4.23 -13.51 -7.73
CA ASN A 213 5.21 -13.02 -6.76
C ASN A 213 5.77 -11.68 -7.25
N GLU A 214 5.40 -10.61 -6.55
CA GLU A 214 5.87 -9.26 -6.85
C GLU A 214 7.38 -9.18 -6.61
N LYS A 215 8.13 -8.77 -7.63
CA LYS A 215 9.58 -8.59 -7.59
C LYS A 215 9.96 -7.18 -7.20
N GLU A 216 9.51 -6.20 -7.98
CA GLU A 216 9.81 -4.79 -7.73
C GLU A 216 8.54 -3.95 -7.84
N SER A 217 8.38 -3.00 -6.92
CA SER A 217 7.35 -1.98 -6.96
C SER A 217 7.97 -0.60 -6.87
N TYR A 218 7.67 0.25 -7.84
CA TYR A 218 8.07 1.65 -7.88
C TYR A 218 6.82 2.52 -7.91
N ILE A 219 6.69 3.42 -6.94
CA ILE A 219 5.54 4.33 -6.87
C ILE A 219 6.08 5.74 -6.65
N VAL A 220 5.73 6.64 -7.56
CA VAL A 220 6.07 8.06 -7.49
C VAL A 220 4.80 8.88 -7.65
N THR A 221 4.51 9.70 -6.64
CA THR A 221 3.38 10.64 -6.67
C THR A 221 3.89 12.05 -6.42
N PHE A 222 3.62 12.93 -7.38
CA PHE A 222 3.99 14.33 -7.37
C PHE A 222 2.76 15.19 -7.59
N ASN A 223 2.54 16.14 -6.69
CA ASN A 223 1.48 17.13 -6.79
C ASN A 223 2.09 18.52 -6.57
N GLN A 224 2.00 19.40 -7.56
CA GLN A 224 2.54 20.75 -7.44
C GLN A 224 1.59 21.77 -8.02
N TYR A 225 1.19 22.72 -7.16
CA TYR A 225 0.64 23.98 -7.61
C TYR A 225 1.77 24.94 -8.00
N LEU A 226 1.83 25.29 -9.27
CA LEU A 226 2.74 26.29 -9.83
C LEU A 226 2.03 27.63 -9.85
N GLU A 227 2.22 28.42 -8.78
CA GLU A 227 1.57 29.72 -8.61
C GLU A 227 1.86 30.68 -9.77
N SER A 228 3.11 30.72 -10.25
CA SER A 228 3.54 31.56 -11.36
C SER A 228 2.81 31.28 -12.68
N LEU A 229 2.31 30.05 -12.86
CA LEU A 229 1.57 29.62 -14.05
C LEU A 229 0.07 29.44 -13.76
N ARG A 230 -0.36 29.61 -12.50
CA ARG A 230 -1.69 29.22 -12.00
C ARG A 230 -2.07 27.80 -12.44
N LEU A 231 -1.09 26.90 -12.47
CA LEU A 231 -1.22 25.55 -12.98
C LEU A 231 -1.12 24.56 -11.83
N ASN A 232 -2.06 23.62 -11.74
CA ASN A 232 -1.94 22.49 -10.84
C ASN A 232 -1.47 21.25 -11.63
N THR A 233 -0.35 20.66 -11.24
CA THR A 233 0.23 19.49 -11.90
C THR A 233 0.19 18.30 -10.96
N TYR A 234 -0.41 17.21 -11.44
CA TYR A 234 -0.45 15.94 -10.74
C TYR A 234 0.16 14.85 -11.62
N VAL A 235 1.14 14.13 -11.09
CA VAL A 235 1.80 13.00 -11.76
C VAL A 235 1.81 11.84 -10.78
N SER A 236 1.27 10.70 -11.22
CA SER A 236 1.32 9.45 -10.47
C SER A 236 1.84 8.35 -11.39
N LEU A 237 2.96 7.75 -10.99
CA LEU A 237 3.59 6.65 -11.71
C LEU A 237 3.66 5.45 -10.77
N ALA A 238 3.16 4.31 -11.22
CA ALA A 238 3.28 3.04 -10.53
C ALA A 238 3.80 2.00 -11.53
N ARG A 239 4.83 1.25 -11.13
CA ARG A 239 5.37 0.15 -11.92
C ARG A 239 5.63 -1.02 -10.99
N ASN A 240 4.94 -2.12 -11.26
CA ASN A 240 5.18 -3.40 -10.60
C ASN A 240 5.80 -4.37 -11.60
N THR A 241 6.70 -5.21 -11.13
CA THR A 241 7.28 -6.33 -11.88
C THR A 241 7.09 -7.59 -11.07
N TYR A 242 6.98 -8.73 -11.75
CA TYR A 242 6.70 -10.01 -11.12
C TYR A 242 7.75 -11.03 -11.54
N TRP A 243 8.04 -11.99 -10.68
CA TRP A 243 8.95 -13.08 -11.01
C TRP A 243 8.36 -14.06 -12.03
N ASP A 244 7.04 -14.22 -12.02
CA ASP A 244 6.32 -15.23 -12.80
C ASP A 244 5.66 -14.65 -14.08
N ALA A 245 5.88 -13.37 -14.35
CA ALA A 245 5.49 -12.78 -15.63
C ALA A 245 6.50 -13.20 -16.71
N SER A 246 6.09 -14.09 -17.62
CA SER A 246 6.85 -14.39 -18.84
C SER A 246 7.10 -13.10 -19.62
N SER A 247 8.37 -12.86 -19.97
CA SER A 247 8.84 -11.76 -20.82
C SER A 247 8.12 -11.67 -22.15
#